data_AF-A0A2M7TWQ2-F1
#
_entry.id   AF-A0A2M7TWQ2-F1
#
_cell.length_a   1.000
_cell.length_b   1.000
_cell.length_c   1.000
_cell.angle_alpha   90.00
_cell.angle_beta   90.00
_cell.angle_gamma   90.00
#
_symmetry.space_group_name_H-M   'P 1'
#
loop_
_entity.id
_entity.type
_entity.pdbx_description
1 polymer ?
#
loop_
_entity_poly.entity_id
_entity_poly.type
_entity_poly.pdbx_seq_one_letter_code
_entity_poly.pdbx_strand_id
1 'polypeptide(L)' 'MDSLSTLLGNKNFDEPPEMASIKKYVRDEFKVEVGVQVRDKDIVISVPNSALASTLRLRGPEIKRRCQLDKRLTFRIG' A
#
# COMPACT_ATOMS: atom_id res chain seq x y z
N MET A 1 5.14 5.16 26.91
CA MET A 1 5.19 6.23 25.91
C MET A 1 5.74 5.57 24.68
N ASP A 2 4.92 4.73 24.06
CA ASP A 2 5.31 3.88 22.94
C ASP A 2 4.15 3.93 21.97
N SER A 3 4.29 4.85 21.02
CA SER A 3 3.31 5.16 19.98
C SER A 3 3.18 4.04 18.94
N LEU A 4 3.07 2.79 19.39
CA LEU A 4 2.67 1.63 18.58
C LEU A 4 1.16 1.65 18.28
N SER A 5 0.39 2.50 18.96
CA SER A 5 -1.07 2.62 18.80
C SER A 5 -1.51 3.50 17.62
N THR A 6 -0.58 4.20 16.95
CA THR A 6 -0.96 5.21 15.93
C THR A 6 -1.05 4.65 14.51
N LEU A 7 -0.52 3.44 14.26
CA LEU A 7 -0.54 2.83 12.92
C LEU A 7 -1.76 1.94 12.63
N LEU A 8 -2.68 1.81 13.61
CA LEU A 8 -3.96 1.09 13.44
C LEU A 8 -5.17 2.04 13.33
N GLY A 9 -4.94 3.35 13.29
CA GLY A 9 -5.94 4.38 13.56
C GLY A 9 -6.98 4.70 12.46
N ASN A 10 -7.04 3.96 11.36
CA ASN A 10 -8.12 4.18 10.38
C ASN A 10 -8.55 2.88 9.69
N LYS A 11 -9.09 1.98 10.50
CA LYS A 11 -9.96 0.87 10.07
C LYS A 11 -11.34 1.42 9.68
N ASN A 12 -11.34 2.28 8.67
CA ASN A 12 -12.50 2.67 7.89
C ASN A 12 -12.07 2.58 6.43
N PHE A 13 -13.03 2.57 5.51
CA PHE A 13 -12.86 2.43 4.06
C PHE A 13 -12.81 0.99 3.58
N ASP A 14 -14.02 0.42 3.44
CA ASP A 14 -14.47 -0.20 2.18
C ASP A 14 -13.29 -0.83 1.41
N GLU A 15 -12.71 -1.92 1.92
CA GLU A 15 -11.44 -2.45 1.43
C GLU A 15 -11.59 -2.77 -0.07
N PRO A 16 -11.07 -1.91 -0.97
CA PRO A 16 -11.18 -2.22 -2.37
C PRO A 16 -10.31 -3.45 -2.62
N PRO A 17 -10.72 -4.35 -3.53
CA PRO A 17 -9.96 -5.58 -3.83
C PRO A 17 -8.50 -5.30 -4.18
N GLU A 18 -8.23 -4.08 -4.64
CA GLU A 18 -6.94 -3.51 -4.94
C GLU A 18 -6.00 -3.44 -3.72
N MET A 19 -6.51 -2.98 -2.58
CA MET A 19 -5.75 -2.85 -1.34
C MET A 19 -5.36 -4.20 -0.77
N ALA A 20 -6.30 -5.15 -0.73
CA ALA A 20 -6.06 -6.51 -0.28
C ALA A 20 -5.04 -7.23 -1.18
N SER A 21 -5.12 -7.02 -2.49
CA SER A 21 -4.19 -7.61 -3.46
C SER A 21 -2.75 -7.12 -3.26
N ILE A 22 -2.56 -5.81 -3.07
CA ILE A 22 -1.23 -5.23 -2.83
C ILE A 22 -0.65 -5.74 -1.50
N LYS A 23 -1.43 -5.70 -0.42
CA LYS A 23 -0.98 -6.21 0.89
C LYS A 23 -0.59 -7.68 0.83
N LYS A 24 -1.42 -8.51 0.19
CA LYS A 24 -1.17 -9.95 0.06
C LYS A 24 0.08 -10.22 -0.76
N TYR A 25 0.24 -9.51 -1.87
CA TYR A 25 1.41 -9.62 -2.72
C TYR A 25 2.71 -9.24 -2.01
N VAL A 26 2.72 -8.11 -1.30
CA VAL A 26 3.91 -7.65 -0.59
C VAL A 26 4.26 -8.59 0.56
N ARG A 27 3.24 -9.11 1.26
CA ARG A 27 3.41 -10.10 2.31
C ARG A 27 3.95 -11.44 1.77
N ASP A 28 3.51 -11.89 0.60
CA ASP A 28 3.95 -13.17 0.02
C ASP A 28 5.39 -13.09 -0.50
N GLU A 29 5.68 -12.06 -1.31
CA GLU A 29 7.00 -11.88 -1.95
C GLU A 29 8.07 -11.39 -0.98
N PHE A 30 7.74 -10.40 -0.15
CA PHE A 30 8.75 -9.71 0.68
C PHE A 30 8.66 -10.11 2.15
N LYS A 31 7.60 -10.81 2.57
CA LYS A 31 7.32 -11.10 3.98
C LYS A 31 7.28 -9.86 4.87
N VAL A 32 6.90 -8.72 4.29
CA VAL A 32 6.80 -7.44 5.01
C VAL A 32 5.37 -6.94 4.95
N GLU A 33 4.93 -6.32 6.04
CA GLU A 33 3.64 -5.65 6.09
C GLU A 33 3.79 -4.20 5.61
N VAL A 34 2.86 -3.77 4.77
CA VAL A 34 2.80 -2.40 4.25
C VAL A 34 1.43 -1.79 4.53
N GLY A 35 1.45 -0.50 4.87
CA GLY A 35 0.24 0.29 4.96
C GLY A 35 -0.23 0.65 3.56
N VAL A 36 -1.48 0.39 3.23
CA VAL A 36 -2.10 0.88 2.00
C VAL A 36 -3.27 1.76 2.43
N GLN A 37 -3.38 2.93 1.83
CA GLN A 37 -4.44 3.89 2.11
C GLN A 37 -5.01 4.35 0.79
N VAL A 38 -6.26 3.96 0.53
CA VAL A 38 -7.00 4.40 -0.66
C VAL A 38 -7.71 5.70 -0.32
N ARG A 39 -7.49 6.74 -1.12
CA ARG A 39 -8.19 8.03 -1.04
C ARG A 39 -9.03 8.21 -2.30
N ASP A 40 -9.86 9.26 -2.33
CA ASP A 40 -10.69 9.57 -3.50
C ASP A 40 -9.89 9.83 -4.78
N LYS A 41 -8.75 10.54 -4.68
CA LYS A 41 -7.95 10.97 -5.84
C LYS A 41 -6.65 10.19 -6.04
N ASP A 42 -6.14 9.56 -4.99
CA ASP A 42 -4.84 8.91 -4.96
C ASP A 42 -4.82 7.76 -3.96
N ILE A 43 -3.80 6.91 -4.08
CA ILE A 43 -3.61 5.73 -3.27
C ILE A 43 -2.21 5.79 -2.70
N VAL A 44 -2.11 5.91 -1.39
CA VAL A 44 -0.87 6.05 -0.65
C VAL A 44 -0.45 4.69 -0.12
N ILE A 45 0.69 4.20 -0.57
CA ILE A 45 1.30 2.97 -0.09
C ILE A 45 2.45 3.38 0.83
N SER A 46 2.25 3.17 2.13
CA SER A 46 3.23 3.36 3.18
C SER A 46 4.07 2.10 3.32
N VAL A 47 5.34 2.21 2.96
CA VAL A 47 6.31 1.11 3.06
C VAL A 47 7.32 1.39 4.16
N PRO A 48 7.77 0.36 4.89
CA PRO A 48 8.76 0.54 5.96
C PRO A 48 10.18 0.80 5.43
N ASN A 49 10.44 0.54 4.14
CA ASN A 49 11.80 0.68 3.60
C ASN A 49 11.81 1.14 2.13
N SER A 50 12.83 1.93 1.75
CA SER A 50 12.97 2.49 0.39
C SER A 50 13.10 1.42 -0.70
N ALA A 51 13.69 0.27 -0.38
CA ALA A 51 13.83 -0.85 -1.31
C ALA A 51 12.46 -1.40 -1.75
N LEU A 52 11.54 -1.58 -0.78
CA LEU A 52 10.16 -1.99 -1.04
C LEU A 52 9.44 -0.95 -1.89
N ALA A 53 9.62 0.35 -1.59
CA ALA A 53 9.04 1.44 -2.37
C ALA A 53 9.47 1.38 -3.84
N SER A 54 10.77 1.21 -4.11
CA SER A 54 11.28 1.11 -5.47
C SER A 54 10.74 -0.11 -6.21
N THR A 55 10.69 -1.27 -5.56
CA THR A 55 10.15 -2.50 -6.19
C THR A 55 8.66 -2.39 -6.46
N LEU A 56 7.89 -1.86 -5.50
CA LEU A 56 6.47 -1.58 -5.68
C LEU A 56 6.21 -0.52 -6.75
N ARG A 57 7.11 0.44 -6.95
CA ARG A 57 7.03 1.44 -8.02
C ARG A 57 7.30 0.83 -9.39
N LEU A 58 8.27 -0.08 -9.48
CA LEU A 58 8.55 -0.86 -10.69
C LEU A 58 7.37 -1.76 -11.07
N ARG A 59 6.73 -2.39 -10.07
CA ARG A 59 5.52 -3.20 -10.25
C ARG A 59 4.22 -2.37 -10.23
N GLY A 60 4.32 -1.08 -9.98
CA GLY A 60 3.22 -0.12 -9.92
C GLY A 60 2.32 -0.12 -11.16
N PRO A 61 2.85 -0.09 -12.40
CA PRO A 61 2.02 -0.21 -13.60
C PRO A 61 1.29 -1.56 -13.70
N GLU A 62 1.92 -2.64 -13.25
CA GLU A 62 1.33 -3.99 -13.27
C GLU A 62 0.19 -4.11 -12.25
N ILE A 63 0.41 -3.61 -11.04
CA ILE A 63 -0.61 -3.49 -9.99
C ILE A 63 -1.76 -2.62 -10.49
N LYS A 64 -1.46 -1.47 -11.12
CA LYS A 64 -2.46 -0.60 -11.76
C LYS A 64 -3.35 -1.34 -12.73
N ARG A 65 -2.74 -2.14 -13.59
CA ARG A 65 -3.44 -2.90 -14.62
C ARG A 65 -4.27 -4.04 -14.03
N ARG A 66 -3.72 -4.75 -13.05
CA ARG A 66 -4.35 -5.93 -12.44
C ARG A 66 -5.50 -5.56 -11.51
N CYS A 67 -5.38 -4.43 -10.83
CA CYS A 67 -6.38 -3.92 -9.90
C CYS A 67 -7.33 -2.88 -10.53
N GLN A 68 -7.11 -2.49 -11.79
CA GLN A 68 -7.88 -1.44 -12.47
C GLN A 68 -7.85 -0.09 -11.71
N LEU A 69 -6.69 0.24 -11.15
CA LEU A 69 -6.47 1.46 -10.39
C LEU A 69 -6.39 2.68 -11.32
N ASP A 70 -7.49 3.39 -11.47
CA ASP A 70 -7.51 4.66 -12.21
C ASP A 70 -6.78 5.79 -11.43
N LYS A 71 -6.71 5.64 -10.09
CA LYS A 71 -6.16 6.64 -9.17
C LYS A 71 -4.63 6.70 -9.21
N ARG A 72 -4.07 7.84 -8.82
CA ARG A 72 -2.60 8.03 -8.72
C ARG A 72 -2.03 7.17 -7.59
N LEU A 73 -0.98 6.39 -7.87
CA LEU A 73 -0.24 5.63 -6.86
C LEU A 73 0.90 6.50 -6.30
N THR A 74 0.88 6.72 -4.99
CA THR A 74 1.90 7.44 -4.24
C THR A 74 2.58 6.48 -3.29
N PHE A 75 3.89 6.32 -3.42
CA PHE A 75 4.67 5.49 -2.50
C PHE A 75 5.31 6.41 -1.47
N ARG A 76 5.01 6.17 -0.19
CA ARG A 76 5.57 6.90 0.94
C ARG A 76 6.42 5.93 1.77
N ILE A 77 7.62 6.34 2.13
CA ILE A 77 8.49 5.59 3.03
C ILE A 77 8.29 6.16 4.43
N GLY A 78 7.99 5.31 5.42
CA GLY A 78 7.73 5.72 6.80
C GLY A 78 7.41 4.57 7.73
#